data_AF-A0A2N8M5X5-F1
#
_entry.id   AF-A0A2N8M5X5-F1
#
_cell.length_a   1.000
_cell.length_b   1.000
_cell.length_c   1.000
_cell.angle_alpha   90.00
_cell.angle_beta   90.00
_cell.angle_gamma   90.00
#
_symmetry.space_group_name_H-M   'P 1'
#
loop_
_entity.id
_entity.type
_entity.pdbx_description
1 polymer ?
#
loop_
_entity_poly.entity_id
_entity_poly.type
_entity_poly.pdbx_seq_one_letter_code
_entity_poly.pdbx_strand_id
1 'polypeptide(L)' 'HGIEANPLFVNLGSGNLIPATGSPLINAGVNLTNKGVVLDFNRNPRPATGPFDIGAYQHAP' A
#
# COMPACT_ATOMS: atom_id res chain seq x y z
N HIS A 1 -14.51 4.33 10.32
CA HIS A 1 -14.77 3.76 8.99
C HIS A 1 -13.59 2.88 8.63
N GLY A 2 -13.83 1.72 8.04
CA GLY A 2 -12.80 0.78 7.59
C GLY A 2 -13.24 0.14 6.29
N ILE A 3 -12.29 -0.42 5.54
CA ILE A 3 -12.61 -1.19 4.33
C ILE A 3 -12.82 -2.64 4.75
N GLU A 4 -13.92 -3.25 4.32
CA GLU A 4 -14.18 -4.69 4.53
C GLU A 4 -14.17 -5.39 3.17
N ALA A 5 -12.97 -5.56 2.63
CA ALA A 5 -12.73 -6.20 1.34
C ALA A 5 -11.47 -7.07 1.43
N ASN A 6 -11.37 -8.09 0.56
CA ASN A 6 -10.15 -8.87 0.45
C ASN A 6 -8.99 -7.96 0.01
N PRO A 7 -7.91 -7.84 0.80
CA PRO A 7 -6.80 -6.95 0.48
C PRO A 7 -6.03 -7.33 -0.78
N LEU A 8 -6.19 -8.57 -1.29
CA LEU A 8 -5.58 -9.04 -2.55
C LEU A 8 -4.06 -8.79 -2.62
N PHE A 9 -3.30 -9.55 -1.83
CA PHE A 9 -1.84 -9.51 -1.87
C PHE A 9 -1.26 -10.41 -2.97
N VAL A 10 -0.04 -10.11 -3.43
CA VAL A 10 0.66 -10.90 -4.46
C VAL A 10 0.84 -12.36 -4.03
N ASN A 11 1.29 -12.62 -2.80
CA ASN A 11 1.33 -13.98 -2.26
C ASN A 11 1.29 -13.96 -0.73
N LEU A 12 0.10 -14.09 -0.17
CA LEU A 12 -0.10 -14.13 1.28
C LEU A 12 0.60 -15.33 1.94
N GLY A 13 0.59 -16.50 1.30
CA GLY A 13 1.15 -17.73 1.85
C GLY A 13 2.68 -17.69 2.02
N SER A 14 3.37 -16.90 1.19
CA SER A 14 4.82 -16.68 1.31
C SER A 14 5.19 -15.41 2.09
N GLY A 15 4.20 -14.69 2.63
CA GLY A 15 4.42 -13.40 3.30
C GLY A 15 4.72 -12.22 2.36
N ASN A 16 4.46 -12.36 1.05
CA ASN A 16 4.51 -11.23 0.14
C ASN A 16 3.20 -10.42 0.25
N LEU A 17 3.22 -9.45 1.17
CA LEU A 17 2.10 -8.57 1.51
C LEU A 17 2.05 -7.30 0.64
N ILE A 18 2.73 -7.29 -0.50
CA ILE A 18 2.58 -6.22 -1.48
C ILE A 18 1.18 -6.33 -2.10
N PRO A 19 0.39 -5.23 -2.16
CA PRO A 19 -0.89 -5.23 -2.88
C PRO A 19 -0.70 -5.62 -4.35
N ALA A 20 -1.47 -6.61 -4.82
CA ALA A 20 -1.49 -6.98 -6.23
C ALA A 20 -2.34 -5.99 -7.03
N THR A 21 -2.16 -5.98 -8.36
CA THR A 21 -2.97 -5.16 -9.27
C THR A 21 -4.47 -5.40 -9.04
N GLY A 22 -5.22 -4.30 -8.86
CA GLY A 22 -6.66 -4.35 -8.56
C GLY A 22 -7.00 -4.47 -7.07
N SER A 23 -6.00 -4.49 -6.19
CA SER A 23 -6.23 -4.47 -4.74
C SER A 23 -6.99 -3.20 -4.30
N PRO A 24 -7.96 -3.33 -3.36
CA PRO A 24 -8.66 -2.17 -2.80
C PRO A 24 -7.77 -1.31 -1.89
N LEU A 25 -6.55 -1.76 -1.59
CA LEU A 25 -5.58 -1.01 -0.79
C LEU A 25 -4.87 0.08 -1.60
N ILE A 26 -4.81 -0.10 -2.92
CA ILE A 26 -4.11 0.81 -3.83
C ILE A 26 -4.84 2.15 -3.87
N ASN A 27 -4.10 3.24 -3.68
CA ASN A 27 -4.59 4.61 -3.68
C ASN A 27 -5.67 4.93 -2.62
N ALA A 28 -5.86 4.08 -1.61
CA ALA A 28 -6.90 4.22 -0.59
C ALA A 28 -6.37 4.76 0.76
N GLY A 29 -5.06 5.01 0.85
CA GLY A 29 -4.37 5.46 2.04
C GLY A 29 -4.42 6.98 2.25
N VAL A 30 -4.27 7.39 3.51
CA VAL A 30 -4.16 8.80 3.89
C VAL A 30 -2.74 9.28 3.62
N ASN A 31 -2.60 10.50 3.09
CA ASN A 31 -1.30 11.14 2.96
C ASN A 31 -0.76 11.50 4.35
N LEU A 32 0.37 10.89 4.72
CA LEU A 32 1.05 11.08 5.99
C LEU A 32 2.46 11.71 5.83
N THR A 33 2.74 12.37 4.70
CA THR A 33 4.02 13.07 4.46
C THR A 33 4.32 14.07 5.57
N ASN A 34 3.32 14.80 6.06
CA ASN A 34 3.47 15.75 7.18
C ASN A 34 3.80 15.09 8.53
N LYS A 35 3.75 13.76 8.61
CA LYS A 35 4.15 12.95 9.76
C LYS A 35 5.48 12.23 9.52
N GLY A 36 6.18 12.53 8.42
CA GLY A 36 7.46 11.93 8.06
C GLY A 36 7.35 10.56 7.38
N VAL A 37 6.14 10.10 7.04
CA VAL A 37 5.95 8.83 6.34
C VAL A 37 6.15 9.07 4.84
N VAL A 38 7.39 8.88 4.39
CA VAL A 38 7.80 9.14 2.99
C VAL A 38 8.33 7.92 2.26
N LEU A 39 8.54 6.80 2.97
CA LEU A 39 8.98 5.52 2.41
C LEU A 39 8.09 4.38 2.93
N ASP A 40 7.94 3.35 2.11
CA ASP A 40 7.34 2.08 2.50
C ASP A 40 8.37 1.11 3.11
N PHE A 41 7.94 -0.12 3.44
CA PHE A 41 8.81 -1.15 4.01
C PHE A 41 10.00 -1.54 3.11
N ASN A 42 9.83 -1.52 1.78
CA ASN A 42 10.88 -1.82 0.81
C ASN A 42 11.71 -0.58 0.43
N ARG A 43 11.51 0.54 1.12
CA ARG A 43 12.12 1.85 0.82
C ARG A 43 11.69 2.45 -0.52
N ASN A 44 10.52 2.08 -1.03
CA ASN A 44 9.89 2.77 -2.14
C ASN A 44 9.28 4.10 -1.65
N PRO A 45 9.27 5.17 -2.47
CA PRO A 45 8.61 6.43 -2.13
C PRO A 45 7.12 6.25 -1.79
N ARG A 46 6.62 7.06 -0.85
CA ARG A 46 5.18 7.21 -0.58
C ARG A 46 4.69 8.62 -0.92
N PRO A 47 3.77 8.77 -1.88
CA PRO A 47 3.33 7.75 -2.83
C PRO A 47 4.34 7.62 -3.98
N ALA A 48 4.53 6.41 -4.51
CA ALA A 48 5.32 6.18 -5.72
C ALA A 48 4.50 6.48 -6.98
N THR A 49 3.22 6.14 -6.95
CA THR A 49 2.21 6.49 -7.95
C THR A 49 0.91 6.86 -7.23
N GLY A 50 0.16 7.84 -7.75
CA GLY A 50 -1.15 8.21 -7.19
C GLY A 50 -1.15 8.63 -5.71
N PRO A 51 -2.29 8.47 -5.01
CA PRO A 51 -2.37 8.53 -3.55
C PRO A 51 -1.58 7.43 -2.81
N PHE A 52 -1.51 7.54 -1.48
CA PHE A 52 -0.89 6.51 -0.66
C PHE A 52 -1.69 5.20 -0.73
N ASP A 53 -1.01 4.07 -0.57
CA ASP A 53 -1.67 2.78 -0.35
C ASP A 53 -1.87 2.49 1.14
N ILE A 54 -2.91 1.73 1.46
CA ILE A 54 -3.14 1.20 2.81
C ILE A 54 -2.15 0.06 3.09
N GLY A 55 -1.54 0.09 4.28
CA GLY A 55 -0.64 -0.96 4.76
C GLY A 55 0.84 -0.56 4.68
N ALA A 56 1.74 -1.54 4.87
CA ALA A 56 3.18 -1.30 4.99
C ALA A 56 3.89 -1.10 3.64
N TYR A 57 3.30 -1.57 2.55
CA TYR A 57 3.87 -1.53 1.19
C TYR A 57 3.15 -0.52 0.31
N GLN A 58 3.88 0.09 -0.62
CA GLN A 58 3.33 0.87 -1.72
C GLN A 58 3.43 0.02 -2.98
N HIS A 59 2.33 -0.14 -3.69
CA HIS A 59 2.28 -0.72 -5.02
C HIS A 59 3.05 0.18 -5.99
N ALA A 60 4.02 -0.43 -6.67
CA ALA A 60 4.71 0.16 -7.81
C ALA A 60 4.33 -0.67 -9.05
N PRO A 61 4.06 -0.02 -10.20
CA PRO A 61 3.83 -0.72 -11.46
C PRO A 61 5.00 -1.61 -11.89
#